data_AF-A0A3A6Q9Y6-F1
#
_entry.id   AF-A0A3A6Q9Y6-F1
#
_cell.length_a   1.000
_cell.length_b   1.000
_cell.length_c   1.000
_cell.angle_alpha   90.00
_cell.angle_beta   90.00
_cell.angle_gamma   90.00
#
_symmetry.space_group_name_H-M   'P 1'
#
loop_
_entity.id
_entity.type
_entity.pdbx_description
1 polymer ?
#
loop_
_entity_poly.entity_id
_entity_poly.type
_entity_poly.pdbx_seq_one_letter_code
_entity_poly.pdbx_strand_id
1 'polypeptide(L)' 'MEIDAELRRQTVASLFAVGLFLASLVAIGVVFNGTDGFDPTGGFALVAALAGFVLLMAAVGFGLARADD' A
#
# COMPACT_ATOMS: atom_id res chain seq x y z
N MET A 1 11.71 -10.08 26.72
CA MET A 1 11.79 -10.00 25.25
C MET A 1 11.22 -8.64 24.83
N GLU A 2 12.02 -7.57 24.91
CA GLU A 2 11.60 -6.20 24.53
C GLU A 2 11.82 -5.92 23.03
N ILE A 3 12.80 -6.57 22.41
CA ILE A 3 13.07 -6.53 20.96
C ILE A 3 11.86 -7.05 20.15
N ASP A 4 11.05 -7.97 20.68
CA ASP A 4 9.93 -8.55 19.92
C ASP A 4 8.74 -7.61 19.72
N ALA A 5 8.57 -6.53 20.50
CA ALA A 5 7.41 -5.66 20.37
C ALA A 5 7.59 -4.62 19.25
N GLU A 6 8.74 -3.95 19.24
CA GLU A 6 9.09 -2.90 18.27
C GLU A 6 9.24 -3.47 16.86
N LEU A 7 10.02 -4.56 16.74
CA LEU A 7 10.33 -5.22 15.47
C LEU A 7 9.07 -5.85 14.86
N ARG A 8 8.16 -6.34 15.70
CA ARG A 8 6.85 -6.85 15.28
C ARG A 8 5.94 -5.74 14.79
N ARG A 9 5.91 -4.59 15.46
CA ARG A 9 5.08 -3.45 15.05
C ARG A 9 5.54 -2.88 13.71
N GLN A 10 6.84 -2.77 13.48
CA GLN A 10 7.41 -2.34 12.21
C GLN A 10 7.14 -3.35 11.08
N THR A 11 7.30 -4.65 11.37
CA THR A 11 7.01 -5.72 10.40
C THR A 11 5.52 -5.78 10.04
N VAL A 12 4.63 -5.67 11.03
CA VAL A 12 3.17 -5.66 10.82
C VAL A 12 2.75 -4.42 10.04
N ALA A 13 3.35 -3.25 10.30
CA ALA A 13 3.05 -2.03 9.56
C ALA A 13 3.47 -2.15 8.08
N SER A 14 4.67 -2.67 7.82
CA SER A 14 5.15 -2.92 6.44
C SER A 14 4.30 -3.96 5.73
N LEU A 15 3.98 -5.07 6.40
CA LEU A 15 3.13 -6.13 5.85
C LEU A 15 1.72 -5.62 5.53
N PHE A 16 1.15 -4.78 6.39
CA PHE A 16 -0.14 -4.15 6.18
C PHE A 16 -0.12 -3.21 4.97
N ALA A 17 0.92 -2.38 4.84
CA ALA A 17 1.08 -1.47 3.71
C ALA A 17 1.16 -2.24 2.38
N VAL A 18 1.97 -3.30 2.33
CA VAL A 18 2.09 -4.17 1.15
C VAL A 18 0.77 -4.86 0.85
N GLY A 19 0.08 -5.40 1.86
CA GLY A 19 -1.22 -6.04 1.69
C GLY A 19 -2.27 -5.09 1.12
N LEU A 20 -2.33 -3.85 1.62
CA LEU A 20 -3.24 -2.83 1.11
C LEU A 20 -2.93 -2.45 -0.34
N PHE A 21 -1.64 -2.35 -0.69
CA PHE A 21 -1.22 -2.10 -2.06
C PHE A 21 -1.67 -3.21 -3.00
N LEU A 22 -1.39 -4.47 -2.66
CA LEU A 22 -1.81 -5.61 -3.46
C LEU A 22 -3.33 -5.67 -3.62
N ALA A 23 -4.08 -5.45 -2.54
CA ALA A 23 -5.54 -5.38 -2.59
C ALA A 23 -6.04 -4.27 -3.53
N SER A 24 -5.39 -3.11 -3.54
CA SER A 24 -5.73 -2.02 -4.45
C SER A 24 -5.47 -2.38 -5.92
N LEU A 25 -4.37 -3.05 -6.23
CA LEU A 25 -4.08 -3.52 -7.59
C LEU A 25 -5.10 -4.55 -8.07
N VAL A 26 -5.46 -5.50 -7.21
CA VAL A 26 -6.50 -6.50 -7.52
C VAL A 26 -7.85 -5.82 -7.74
N ALA A 27 -8.24 -4.87 -6.88
CA ALA A 27 -9.49 -4.13 -7.03
C ALA A 27 -9.54 -3.35 -8.35
N ILE A 28 -8.45 -2.66 -8.71
CA ILE A 28 -8.33 -1.95 -10.00
C ILE A 28 -8.43 -2.94 -11.16
N GLY A 29 -7.73 -4.08 -11.06
CA GLY A 29 -7.84 -5.15 -12.04
C GLY A 29 -9.28 -5.62 -12.23
N VAL A 30 -10.00 -5.90 -11.15
CA VAL A 30 -11.41 -6.36 -11.22
C VAL A 30 -12.35 -5.28 -11.78
N VAL A 31 -12.18 -4.02 -11.37
CA VAL A 31 -13.06 -2.91 -11.78
C VAL A 31 -12.85 -2.52 -13.24
N PHE A 32 -11.60 -2.50 -13.71
CA PHE A 32 -11.25 -2.02 -15.05
C PHE A 32 -11.01 -3.15 -16.07
N ASN A 33 -11.21 -4.42 -15.68
CA ASN A 33 -11.19 -5.55 -16.61
C ASN A 33 -12.50 -5.61 -17.41
N GLY A 34 -12.53 -4.84 -18.51
CA GLY A 34 -13.62 -4.83 -19.49
C GLY A 34 -13.47 -5.90 -20.58
N THR A 35 -14.54 -6.11 -21.35
CA THR A 35 -14.62 -7.10 -22.44
C THR A 35 -13.70 -6.82 -23.63
N ASP A 36 -13.32 -5.56 -23.84
CA ASP A 36 -12.51 -5.11 -24.98
C ASP A 36 -11.03 -4.83 -24.61
N GLY A 37 -10.61 -5.22 -23.41
CA GLY A 37 -9.26 -5.01 -22.89
C GLY A 37 -9.21 -4.07 -21.68
N PHE A 38 -7.99 -3.71 -21.26
CA PHE A 38 -7.77 -2.86 -20.10
C PHE A 38 -8.10 -1.41 -20.44
N ASP A 39 -9.10 -0.84 -19.79
CA ASP A 39 -9.56 0.52 -20.07
C ASP A 39 -8.43 1.53 -19.79
N PRO A 40 -8.20 2.55 -20.65
CA PRO A 40 -7.16 3.56 -20.44
C PRO A 40 -7.33 4.33 -19.11
N THR A 41 -8.54 4.44 -18.58
CA THR A 41 -8.83 4.98 -17.24
C THR A 41 -8.26 4.08 -16.14
N GLY A 42 -8.24 2.76 -16.34
CA GLY A 42 -7.58 1.81 -15.45
C GLY A 42 -6.07 2.04 -15.37
N GLY A 43 -5.43 2.49 -16.45
CA GLY A 43 -4.03 2.90 -16.45
C GLY A 43 -3.76 4.07 -15.48
N PHE A 44 -4.62 5.11 -15.51
CA PHE A 44 -4.53 6.21 -14.55
C PHE A 44 -4.81 5.75 -13.12
N ALA A 45 -5.74 4.80 -12.91
CA ALA A 45 -6.01 4.23 -11.60
C ALA A 45 -4.78 3.48 -11.03
N LEU A 46 -4.04 2.74 -11.87
CA LEU A 46 -2.79 2.09 -11.47
C LEU A 46 -1.72 3.11 -11.06
N VAL A 47 -1.54 4.18 -11.83
CA VAL A 47 -0.59 5.26 -11.49
C VAL A 47 -1.00 5.95 -10.19
N ALA A 48 -2.28 6.21 -9.98
CA ALA A 48 -2.81 6.78 -8.75
C ALA A 48 -2.59 5.84 -7.55
N ALA A 49 -2.78 4.53 -7.72
CA ALA A 49 -2.51 3.53 -6.67
C ALA A 49 -1.02 3.47 -6.31
N LEU A 50 -0.13 3.53 -7.31
CA LEU A 50 1.32 3.62 -7.08
C LEU A 50 1.69 4.90 -6.31
N ALA A 51 1.20 6.06 -6.74
CA ALA A 51 1.43 7.31 -6.05
C ALA A 51 0.88 7.28 -4.60
N GLY A 52 -0.33 6.75 -4.42
CA GLY A 52 -0.94 6.56 -3.11
C GLY A 52 -0.15 5.62 -2.21
N PHE A 53 0.41 4.53 -2.76
CA PHE A 53 1.26 3.61 -2.00
C PHE A 53 2.55 4.28 -1.52
N VAL A 54 3.20 5.07 -2.37
CA VAL A 54 4.40 5.83 -1.98
C VAL A 54 4.07 6.81 -0.86
N LEU A 55 2.96 7.54 -0.96
CA LEU A 55 2.49 8.44 0.09
C LEU A 55 2.16 7.70 1.39
N LEU A 56 1.53 6.54 1.30
CA LEU A 56 1.24 5.69 2.45
C LEU A 56 2.53 5.25 3.13
N MET A 57 3.53 4.79 2.38
CA MET A 57 4.82 4.39 2.94
C MET A 57 5.55 5.58 3.59
N ALA A 58 5.44 6.78 3.02
CA ALA A 58 5.97 7.99 3.65
C ALA A 58 5.25 8.30 4.98
N ALA A 59 3.92 8.17 5.02
CA ALA A 59 3.12 8.36 6.24
C ALA A 59 3.43 7.29 7.31
N VAL A 60 3.61 6.03 6.91
CA VAL A 60 4.02 4.93 7.79
C VAL A 60 5.41 5.21 8.36
N GLY A 61 6.37 5.58 7.52
CA GLY A 61 7.73 5.94 7.96
C GLY A 61 7.73 7.11 8.94
N PHE A 62 6.95 8.16 8.66
CA PHE A 62 6.77 9.30 9.55
C PHE A 62 6.11 8.90 10.89
N GLY A 63 5.05 8.07 10.84
CA GLY A 63 4.35 7.60 12.02
C GLY A 63 5.20 6.68 12.91
N LEU A 64 6.08 5.88 12.31
CA LEU A 64 7.07 5.08 13.04
C LEU A 64 8.13 5.98 13.70
N ALA A 65 8.70 6.93 12.95
CA ALA A 65 9.69 7.87 13.50
C ALA A 65 9.14 8.67 14.68
N ARG A 66 7.86 9.07 14.62
CA ARG A 66 7.19 9.81 15.70
C ARG A 66 6.83 8.95 16.91
N ALA A 67 6.78 7.63 16.75
CA ALA A 67 6.49 6.70 17.84
C ALA A 67 7.75 6.26 18.60
N ASP A 68 8.93 6.42 17.99
CA ASP A 68 10.25 6.20 18.62
C ASP A 68 10.71 7.40 19.48
N ASP A 69 10.13 8.60 19.27
CA ASP A 69 10.30 9.81 20.11
C ASP A 69 9.33 9.83 21.31
#